data_AF-A0A947K4W8-F1
#
_entry.id   AF-A0A947K4W8-F1
#
_cell.length_a   1.000
_cell.length_b   1.000
_cell.length_c   1.000
_cell.angle_alpha   90.00
_cell.angle_beta   90.00
_cell.angle_gamma   90.00
#
_symmetry.space_group_name_H-M   'P 1'
#
loop_
_entity.id
_entity.type
_entity.pdbx_description
1 polymer ?
#
loop_
_entity_poly.entity_id
_entity_poly.type
_entity_poly.pdbx_seq_one_letter_code
_entity_poly.pdbx_strand_id
1 'polypeptide(L)' 'VENGKWKLNMKPRDKKPITELLKQQARFRHLFKPGNEQLLVELQAEVDKNWEELLERCGEKGGV' A
#
# COMPACT_ATOMS: atom_id res chain seq x y z
N VAL A 1 -4.37 10.78 14.23
CA VAL A 1 -3.55 10.64 15.46
C VAL A 1 -4.15 11.56 16.50
N GLU A 2 -4.57 11.02 17.62
CA GLU A 2 -5.10 11.81 18.75
C GLU A 2 -4.30 11.43 20.00
N ASN A 3 -3.75 12.43 20.70
CA ASN A 3 -2.99 12.23 21.94
C ASN A 3 -1.87 11.18 21.86
N GLY A 4 -1.13 11.15 20.74
CA GLY A 4 -0.03 10.20 20.51
C GLY A 4 -0.44 8.78 20.14
N LYS A 5 -1.76 8.47 20.14
CA LYS A 5 -2.30 7.17 19.72
C LYS A 5 -2.73 7.21 18.26
N TRP A 6 -2.30 6.20 17.52
CA TRP A 6 -2.72 5.97 16.15
C TRP A 6 -3.98 5.13 16.17
N LYS A 7 -5.01 5.58 15.47
CA LYS A 7 -6.26 4.87 15.29
C LYS A 7 -6.44 4.64 13.81
N LEU A 8 -6.61 3.39 13.41
CA LEU A 8 -6.95 3.07 12.02
C LEU A 8 -8.41 3.47 11.77
N ASN A 9 -8.62 4.46 10.91
CA ASN A 9 -9.97 4.95 10.61
C ASN A 9 -10.75 3.99 9.70
N MET A 10 -10.06 3.36 8.76
CA MET A 10 -10.68 2.47 7.78
C MET A 10 -9.72 1.35 7.40
N LYS A 11 -10.15 0.11 7.60
CA LYS A 11 -9.47 -1.07 7.06
C LYS A 11 -10.09 -1.42 5.70
N PRO A 12 -9.31 -1.49 4.62
CA PRO A 12 -9.81 -1.99 3.35
C PRO A 12 -10.41 -3.39 3.55
N ARG A 13 -11.58 -3.64 2.97
CA ARG A 13 -12.19 -4.99 2.98
C ARG A 13 -11.37 -5.98 2.16
N ASP A 14 -10.76 -5.48 1.09
CA ASP A 14 -9.95 -6.28 0.18
C ASP A 14 -8.74 -5.46 -0.25
N LYS A 15 -7.52 -5.96 0.03
CA LYS A 15 -6.27 -5.26 -0.30
C LYS A 15 -5.85 -5.65 -1.71
N LYS A 16 -6.41 -4.93 -2.69
CA LYS A 16 -6.04 -5.12 -4.09
C LYS A 16 -4.60 -4.69 -4.35
N PRO A 17 -3.91 -5.31 -5.32
CA PRO A 17 -2.60 -4.87 -5.77
C PRO A 17 -2.63 -3.39 -6.18
N ILE A 18 -1.56 -2.66 -5.87
CA ILE A 18 -1.46 -1.24 -6.20
C ILE A 18 -1.50 -1.01 -7.70
N THR A 19 -1.07 -2.00 -8.48
CA THR A 19 -1.07 -1.98 -9.94
C THR A 19 -2.47 -1.79 -10.51
N GLU A 20 -3.54 -2.29 -9.86
CA GLU A 20 -4.93 -2.04 -10.28
C GLU A 20 -5.28 -0.55 -10.20
N LEU A 21 -4.88 0.12 -9.11
CA LEU A 21 -5.10 1.55 -8.90
C LEU A 21 -4.23 2.39 -9.86
N LEU A 22 -2.96 2.04 -9.99
CA LEU A 22 -2.01 2.76 -10.84
C LEU A 22 -2.39 2.68 -12.32
N LYS A 23 -2.91 1.54 -12.78
CA LYS A 23 -3.32 1.33 -14.18
C LYS A 23 -4.47 2.25 -14.61
N GLN A 24 -5.33 2.63 -13.68
CA GLN A 24 -6.46 3.54 -13.96
C GLN A 24 -6.02 5.00 -14.13
N GLN A 25 -4.85 5.38 -13.60
CA GLN A 25 -4.39 6.76 -13.60
C GLN A 25 -3.39 7.02 -14.73
N ALA A 26 -3.72 7.95 -15.62
CA ALA A 26 -2.87 8.28 -16.78
C ALA A 26 -1.43 8.69 -16.40
N ARG A 27 -1.26 9.37 -15.27
CA ARG A 27 0.05 9.80 -14.73
C ARG A 27 1.03 8.64 -14.48
N PHE A 28 0.53 7.43 -14.26
CA PHE A 28 1.36 6.26 -13.95
C PHE A 28 1.56 5.30 -15.12
N ARG A 29 1.03 5.62 -16.31
CA ARG A 29 1.19 4.77 -17.51
C ARG A 29 2.64 4.46 -17.87
N HIS A 30 3.57 5.37 -17.57
CA HIS A 30 4.98 5.17 -17.86
C HIS A 30 5.61 4.02 -17.03
N LEU A 31 5.08 3.73 -15.85
CA LEU A 31 5.53 2.63 -14.99
C LEU A 31 5.19 1.25 -15.57
N PHE A 32 4.21 1.17 -16.48
CA PHE A 32 3.80 -0.08 -17.12
C PHE A 32 4.51 -0.33 -18.47
N LYS A 33 5.52 0.48 -18.81
CA LYS A 33 6.34 0.22 -20.00
C LYS A 33 7.29 -0.96 -19.74
N PRO A 34 7.63 -1.76 -20.76
CA PRO A 34 8.60 -2.86 -20.63
C PRO A 34 9.92 -2.38 -20.01
N GLY A 35 10.49 -3.18 -19.10
CA GLY A 35 11.71 -2.84 -18.36
C GLY A 35 11.47 -2.20 -16.99
N ASN A 36 10.23 -1.81 -16.67
CA ASN A 36 9.85 -1.27 -15.36
C ASN A 36 9.14 -2.29 -14.46
N GLU A 37 9.14 -3.58 -14.83
CA GLU A 37 8.43 -4.63 -14.08
C GLU A 37 8.95 -4.74 -12.64
N GLN A 38 10.26 -4.60 -12.43
CA GLN A 38 10.86 -4.61 -11.09
C GLN A 38 10.37 -3.42 -10.24
N LEU A 39 10.24 -2.25 -10.84
CA LEU A 39 9.74 -1.07 -10.14
C LEU A 39 8.30 -1.28 -9.62
N LEU A 40 7.46 -1.98 -10.38
CA LEU A 40 6.10 -2.30 -9.92
C LEU A 40 6.10 -3.27 -8.73
N VAL A 41 7.05 -4.21 -8.68
CA VAL A 41 7.24 -5.14 -7.56
C VAL A 41 7.75 -4.39 -6.33
N GLU A 42 8.76 -3.54 -6.48
CA GLU A 42 9.31 -2.72 -5.39
C GLU A 42 8.25 -1.79 -4.80
N LEU A 43 7.45 -1.13 -5.64
CA LEU A 43 6.36 -0.27 -5.20
C LEU A 43 5.30 -1.07 -4.41
N GLN A 44 4.96 -2.28 -4.85
CA GLN A 44 4.01 -3.14 -4.14
C GLN A 44 4.56 -3.51 -2.76
N ALA A 45 5.82 -3.94 -2.69
CA ALA A 45 6.50 -4.29 -1.44
C ALA A 45 6.59 -3.11 -0.46
N GLU A 46 6.87 -1.90 -0.97
CA GLU A 46 6.91 -0.69 -0.15
C GLU A 46 5.54 -0.34 0.43
N VAL A 47 4.48 -0.43 -0.37
CA VAL A 47 3.11 -0.20 0.11
C VAL A 47 2.69 -1.28 1.11
N ASP A 48 3.11 -2.53 0.91
CA ASP A 48 2.85 -3.61 1.85
C ASP A 48 3.54 -3.37 3.19
N LYS A 49 4.83 -3.03 3.17
CA LYS A 49 5.60 -2.65 4.36
C LYS A 49 4.98 -1.46 5.10
N ASN A 50 4.67 -0.38 4.40
CA ASN A 50 4.08 0.82 5.01
C ASN A 50 2.71 0.53 5.64
N TRP A 51 1.96 -0.41 5.06
CA TRP A 51 0.68 -0.85 5.62
C TRP A 51 0.88 -1.66 6.91
N GLU A 52 1.84 -2.58 6.95
CA GLU A 52 2.18 -3.34 8.15
C GLU A 52 2.64 -2.41 9.27
N GLU A 53 3.56 -1.49 9.00
CA GLU A 53 4.02 -0.49 9.98
C GLU A 53 2.85 0.36 10.51
N LEU A 54 1.90 0.73 9.65
CA LEU A 54 0.70 1.46 10.07
C LEU A 54 -0.18 0.63 11.01
N LEU A 55 -0.39 -0.65 10.72
CA LEU A 55 -1.16 -1.56 11.57
C LEU A 55 -0.50 -1.74 12.94
N GLU A 56 0.82 -1.96 12.96
CA GLU A 56 1.61 -2.06 14.20
C GLU A 56 1.46 -0.80 15.06
N ARG A 57 1.58 0.38 14.43
CA ARG A 57 1.39 1.66 15.12
C ARG A 57 -0.02 1.83 15.69
N CYS A 58 -1.02 1.26 15.01
CA CYS A 58 -2.41 1.26 15.48
C CYS A 58 -2.70 0.16 16.52
N GLY A 59 -1.75 -0.72 16.83
CA GLY A 59 -1.95 -1.87 17.73
C GLY A 59 -2.84 -2.97 17.15
N GLU A 60 -3.13 -2.90 15.85
CA GLU A 60 -3.79 -3.97 15.11
C GLU A 60 -2.73 -5.03 14.85
N LYS A 61 -2.72 -6.12 15.64
CA LYS A 61 -1.84 -7.27 15.34
C LYS A 61 -2.07 -7.65 13.88
N GLY A 62 -1.04 -7.48 13.04
CA GLY A 62 -1.03 -7.95 11.66
C GLY A 62 -1.33 -9.44 11.69
N GLY A 63 -2.60 -9.77 11.49
CA GLY A 63 -3.08 -11.15 11.51
C GLY A 63 -2.50 -11.85 10.30
N VAL A 64 -1.54 -12.74 10.56
CA VAL A 64 -1.33 -13.95 9.78
C VAL A 64 -2.58 -14.83 9.91
#